data_AF-A0A5C5CSV7-F1
#
_entry.id   AF-A0A5C5CSV7-F1
#
_cell.length_a   1.000
_cell.length_b   1.000
_cell.length_c   1.000
_cell.angle_alpha   90.00
_cell.angle_beta   90.00
_cell.angle_gamma   90.00
#
_symmetry.space_group_name_H-M   'P 1'
#
loop_
_entity.id
_entity.type
_entity.pdbx_description
1 polymer ?
#
loop_
_entity_poly.entity_id
_entity_poly.type
_entity_poly.pdbx_seq_one_letter_code
_entity_poly.pdbx_strand_id
1 'polypeptide(L)' 'MNTLVFNLRDRVKLAESGETGEIIGRAEYTYTEPHYLIRYKAGDGRQVETWWGESALRAA' A
#
# COMPACT_ATOMS: atom_id res chain seq x y z
N MET A 1 0.81 -14.64 -15.28
CA MET A 1 1.46 -14.23 -14.02
C MET A 1 0.95 -12.85 -13.71
N ASN A 2 0.24 -12.66 -12.59
CA ASN A 2 -0.22 -11.34 -12.20
C ASN A 2 1.02 -10.56 -11.76
N THR A 3 1.34 -9.46 -12.44
CA THR A 3 2.55 -8.70 -12.12
C THR A 3 2.19 -7.70 -11.04
N LEU A 4 2.79 -7.85 -9.86
CA LEU A 4 2.70 -6.89 -8.77
C LEU A 4 3.28 -5.54 -9.21
N VAL A 5 2.47 -4.49 -9.25
CA VAL A 5 2.85 -3.16 -9.75
C VAL A 5 3.90 -2.47 -8.89
N PHE A 6 3.80 -2.60 -7.57
CA PHE A 6 4.72 -1.94 -6.63
C PHE A 6 5.71 -2.91 -6.00
N ASN A 7 6.86 -2.41 -5.58
CA ASN A 7 7.93 -3.16 -4.94
C ASN A 7 8.02 -2.87 -3.44
N LEU A 8 8.71 -3.75 -2.71
CA LEU A 8 9.09 -3.46 -1.33
C LEU A 8 9.99 -2.23 -1.31
N ARG A 9 9.80 -1.38 -0.30
CA ARG A 9 10.45 -0.07 -0.10
C ARG A 9 10.01 1.03 -1.07
N ASP A 10 9.08 0.77 -1.98
CA ASP A 10 8.48 1.84 -2.78
C ASP A 10 7.67 2.79 -1.88
N ARG A 11 7.77 4.09 -2.18
CA ARG A 11 6.94 5.12 -1.57
C ARG A 11 5.64 5.24 -2.36
N VAL A 12 4.53 5.15 -1.65
CA VAL A 12 3.19 5.22 -2.24
C VAL A 12 2.31 6.18 -1.47
N LYS A 13 1.32 6.72 -2.17
CA LYS A 13 0.29 7.59 -1.63
C LYS A 13 -1.05 6.86 -1.63
N LEU A 14 -1.76 6.87 -0.51
CA LEU A 14 -3.13 6.38 -0.42
C LEU A 14 -4.03 7.32 -1.23
N ALA A 15 -4.83 6.75 -2.14
CA ALA A 15 -5.57 7.51 -3.13
C ALA A 15 -6.61 8.47 -2.52
N GLU A 16 -7.33 8.03 -1.49
CA GLU A 16 -8.43 8.80 -0.89
C GLU A 16 -7.95 9.80 0.16
N SER A 17 -7.15 9.34 1.13
CA SER A 17 -6.71 10.16 2.26
C SER A 17 -5.47 11.00 1.95
N GLY A 18 -4.71 10.65 0.92
CA GLY A 18 -3.48 11.32 0.51
C GLY A 18 -2.28 11.05 1.42
N GLU A 19 -2.39 10.16 2.40
CA GLU A 19 -1.27 9.78 3.26
C GLU A 19 -0.20 9.06 2.45
N THR A 20 1.07 9.29 2.81
CA THR A 20 2.22 8.70 2.12
C THR A 20 2.93 7.73 3.05
N GLY A 21 3.27 6.56 2.52
CA GLY A 21 3.91 5.48 3.26
C GLY A 21 4.92 4.71 2.43
N GLU A 22 5.52 3.72 3.07
CA GLU A 22 6.43 2.75 2.44
C GLU A 22 5.79 1.37 2.41
N ILE A 23 5.92 0.67 1.28
CA ILE A 23 5.51 -0.73 1.15
C ILE A 23 6.51 -1.62 1.88
N ILE A 24 6.03 -2.31 2.91
CA ILE A 24 6.81 -3.24 3.75
C ILE A 24 6.39 -4.70 3.57
N GLY A 25 5.33 -4.96 2.80
CA GLY A 25 4.85 -6.31 2.49
C GLY A 25 4.05 -6.35 1.19
N ARG A 26 4.04 -7.51 0.54
CA ARG A 26 3.33 -7.78 -0.72
C ARG A 26 2.65 -9.13 -0.61
N ALA A 27 1.42 -9.23 -1.07
CA ALA A 27 0.67 -10.47 -1.07
C ALA A 27 -0.18 -10.59 -2.34
N GLU A 28 -0.16 -11.78 -2.94
CA GLU A 28 -1.08 -12.19 -3.99
C GLU A 28 -2.21 -13.01 -3.38
N TYR A 29 -3.41 -12.88 -3.92
CA TYR A 29 -4.60 -13.59 -3.45
C TYR A 29 -5.31 -14.27 -4.61
N THR A 30 -5.94 -15.41 -4.35
CA THR A 30 -6.66 -16.19 -5.38
C THR A 30 -7.94 -15.49 -5.87
N TYR A 31 -8.58 -14.67 -5.03
CA TYR A 31 -9.93 -14.14 -5.26
C TYR A 31 -10.04 -12.60 -5.16
N THR A 32 -8.91 -11.89 -5.03
CA THR A 32 -8.88 -10.43 -4.98
C THR A 32 -7.60 -9.91 -5.63
N GLU A 33 -7.54 -8.60 -5.87
CA GLU A 33 -6.33 -7.93 -6.33
C GLU A 33 -5.15 -8.12 -5.35
N PRO A 34 -3.91 -7.93 -5.80
CA PRO A 34 -2.78 -7.90 -4.88
C PRO A 34 -2.94 -6.83 -3.81
N HIS A 35 -2.53 -7.15 -2.58
CA HIS A 35 -2.47 -6.15 -1.51
C HIS A 35 -1.02 -5.88 -1.11
N TYR A 36 -0.82 -4.69 -0.56
CA TYR A 36 0.46 -4.19 -0.08
C TYR A 36 0.32 -3.74 1.37
N LEU A 37 1.23 -4.17 2.23
CA LEU A 37 1.31 -3.71 3.62
C LEU A 37 2.09 -2.41 3.62
N ILE A 38 1.47 -1.34 4.09
CA ILE A 38 2.07 0.00 4.08
C ILE A 38 2.27 0.46 5.51
N ARG A 39 3.47 0.94 5.82
CA ARG A 39 3.77 1.72 7.02
C ARG A 39 3.68 3.20 6.70
N TYR A 40 2.79 3.92 7.38
CA TYR A 40 2.58 5.35 7.16
C TYR A 40 2.17 6.06 8.46
N LYS A 41 2.14 7.39 8.42
CA LYS A 41 1.55 8.22 9.48
C LYS A 41 0.13 8.58 9.10
N ALA A 42 -0.85 8.14 9.86
CA ALA A 42 -2.25 8.49 9.64
C ALA A 42 -2.52 9.98 9.96
N GLY A 43 -3.65 10.51 9.48
CA GLY A 43 -4.05 11.90 9.74
C GLY A 43 -4.15 12.28 11.22
N ASP A 44 -4.36 11.32 12.12
CA ASP A 44 -4.36 11.53 13.57
C ASP A 44 -2.96 11.53 14.21
N GLY A 45 -1.90 11.39 13.39
CA GLY A 45 -0.51 11.45 13.81
C GLY A 45 0.09 10.10 14.26
N ARG A 46 -0.69 9.03 14.32
CA ARG A 46 -0.19 7.70 14.72
C ARG A 46 0.57 7.03 13.58
N GLN A 47 1.56 6.21 13.94
CA GLN A 47 2.14 5.25 13.02
C GLN A 47 1.17 4.08 12.86
N VAL A 48 0.88 3.73 11.60
CA VAL A 48 -0.05 2.66 11.22
C VAL A 48 0.65 1.73 10.24
N GLU A 49 0.37 0.43 10.36
CA GLU A 49 0.69 -0.59 9.37
C GLU A 49 -0.62 -1.25 8.93
N THR A 50 -0.98 -1.16 7.64
CA THR A 50 -2.26 -1.70 7.14
C THR A 50 -2.12 -2.19 5.71
N TRP A 51 -2.82 -3.28 5.41
CA TRP A 51 -2.91 -3.84 4.06
C TRP A 51 -3.92 -3.07 3.23
N TRP A 52 -3.49 -2.62 2.06
CA TRP A 52 -4.31 -1.91 1.08
C TRP A 52 -4.29 -2.64 -0.25
N GLY A 53 -5.42 -2.69 -0.96
CA GLY A 53 -5.48 -3.20 -2.33
C GLY A 53 -4.69 -2.30 -3.28
N GLU A 54 -4.14 -2.90 -4.35
CA GLU A 54 -3.35 -2.19 -5.37
C GLU A 54 -4.05 -0.94 -5.90
N SER A 55 -5.36 -1.04 -6.15
CA SER A 55 -6.20 0.04 -6.65
C SER A 55 -6.27 1.29 -5.74
N ALA A 56 -6.04 1.11 -4.44
CA ALA A 56 -6.04 2.19 -3.44
C ALA A 56 -4.74 3.00 -3.42
N LEU A 57 -3.75 2.65 -4.25
CA LEU A 57 -2.40 3.21 -4.19
C LEU A 57 -2.05 3.99 -5.46
N ARG A 58 -1.21 5.00 -5.28
CA ARG A 58 -0.54 5.73 -6.36
C ARG A 58 0.96 5.81 -6.04
N ALA A 59 1.80 5.82 -7.08
CA ALA A 59 3.20 6.18 -6.91
C ALA A 59 3.28 7.60 -6.30
N ALA A 60 4.10 7.75 -5.26
CA ALA A 60 4.26 9.02 -4.54
C ALA A 60 5.23 9.99 -5.26
#